data_AF-A0A835PJF6-F1
#
_entry.id   AF-A0A835PJF6-F1
#
_cell.length_a   1.000
_cell.length_b   1.000
_cell.length_c   1.000
_cell.angle_alpha   90.00
_cell.angle_beta   90.00
_cell.angle_gamma   90.00
#
_symmetry.space_group_name_H-M   'P 1'
#
loop_
_entity.id
_entity.type
_entity.pdbx_description
1 polymer ?
#
loop_
_entity_poly.entity_id
_entity_poly.type
_entity_poly.pdbx_seq_one_letter_code
_entity_poly.pdbx_strand_id
1 'polypeptide(L)'
;MPWKKGILDRNGILKAISTFVVCGKHPVTVVEGFGFRHLMSIVCPESVNVSIRDIKRDIISSYLKERDNIKELLGKATGKVKLIEFCYTKVCGDKADVLVNHTVRTLYVLFDEYKLNSMASSSCSRTSAVPAVAEHGNVDGDEFKIT
;
A
#
# COMPACT_ATOMS: atom_id res chain seq x y z
N MET A 1 -17.27 8.81 30.65
CA MET A 1 -16.00 9.33 31.20
C MET A 1 -15.82 10.76 30.71
N PRO A 2 -15.58 11.76 31.58
CA PRO A 2 -15.33 13.12 31.13
C PRO A 2 -13.94 13.20 30.49
N TRP A 3 -13.86 13.77 29.29
CA TRP A 3 -12.61 13.97 28.56
C TRP A 3 -11.81 15.07 29.25
N LYS A 4 -10.55 14.80 29.62
CA LYS A 4 -9.65 15.85 30.11
C LYS A 4 -9.36 16.80 28.94
N LYS A 5 -9.79 18.05 29.04
CA LYS A 5 -9.46 19.12 28.07
C LYS A 5 -7.97 19.44 28.21
N GLY A 6 -7.13 18.72 27.47
CA GLY A 6 -5.75 19.13 27.24
C GLY A 6 -5.74 20.34 26.31
N ILE A 7 -4.88 21.32 26.58
CA ILE A 7 -4.64 22.43 25.65
C ILE A 7 -3.93 21.82 24.43
N LEU A 8 -4.66 21.63 23.35
CA LEU A 8 -4.11 21.16 22.09
C LEU A 8 -3.79 22.40 21.23
N ASP A 9 -2.51 22.70 21.10
CA ASP A 9 -2.04 23.81 20.29
C ASP A 9 -2.10 23.48 18.79
N ARG A 10 -2.02 24.50 17.93
CA ARG A 10 -2.10 24.33 16.47
C ARG A 10 -1.09 23.32 15.95
N ASN A 11 0.12 23.30 16.52
CA ASN A 11 1.19 22.40 16.09
C ASN A 11 0.90 20.95 16.48
N GLY A 12 0.34 20.71 17.67
CA GLY A 12 -0.16 19.39 18.07
C GLY A 12 -1.24 18.87 17.13
N ILE A 13 -2.19 19.73 16.71
CA ILE A 13 -3.23 19.39 15.73
C ILE A 13 -2.60 19.01 14.38
N LEU A 14 -1.72 19.86 13.84
CA LEU A 14 -1.05 19.61 12.57
C LEU A 14 -0.30 18.27 12.59
N LYS A 15 0.46 18.01 13.65
CA LYS A 15 1.23 16.77 13.81
C LYS A 15 0.31 15.53 13.90
N ALA A 16 -0.80 15.63 14.61
CA ALA A 16 -1.78 14.54 14.71
C ALA A 16 -2.41 14.24 13.34
N ILE A 17 -2.79 15.28 12.59
CA ILE A 17 -3.35 15.13 11.24
C ILE A 17 -2.30 14.57 10.27
N SER A 18 -1.06 15.08 10.29
CA SER A 18 0.04 14.54 9.49
C SER A 18 0.28 13.06 9.77
N THR A 19 0.25 12.67 11.05
CA THR A 19 0.36 11.26 11.47
C THR A 19 -0.80 10.43 10.93
N PHE A 20 -2.03 10.92 11.05
CA PHE A 20 -3.21 10.27 10.49
C PHE A 20 -3.08 10.05 8.97
N VAL A 21 -2.68 11.09 8.22
CA VAL A 21 -2.52 11.03 6.76
C VAL A 21 -1.43 10.03 6.37
N VAL A 22 -0.24 10.13 6.96
CA VAL A 22 0.93 9.31 6.60
C VAL A 22 0.74 7.85 7.03
N CYS A 23 0.41 7.61 8.31
CA CYS A 23 0.26 6.25 8.83
C CYS A 23 -1.01 5.57 8.31
N GLY A 24 -2.08 6.32 8.11
CA GLY A 24 -3.33 5.84 7.51
C GLY A 24 -3.25 5.67 6.00
N LYS A 25 -2.14 6.05 5.36
CA LYS A 25 -1.92 6.00 3.89
C LYS A 25 -3.04 6.72 3.12
N HIS A 26 -3.53 7.83 3.66
CA HIS A 26 -4.60 8.60 3.05
C HIS A 26 -4.04 9.62 2.05
N PRO A 27 -4.80 9.96 0.99
CA PRO A 27 -4.45 11.11 0.17
C PRO A 27 -4.50 12.38 1.02
N VAL A 28 -3.57 13.31 0.82
CA VAL A 28 -3.52 14.56 1.61
C VAL A 28 -4.80 15.38 1.47
N THR A 29 -5.54 15.21 0.37
CA THR A 29 -6.84 15.85 0.12
C THR A 29 -7.94 15.42 1.09
N VAL A 30 -7.75 14.35 1.86
CA VAL A 30 -8.73 13.88 2.87
C VAL A 30 -9.08 14.98 3.87
N VAL A 31 -8.13 15.88 4.17
CA VAL A 31 -8.33 16.97 5.15
C VAL A 31 -9.31 18.05 4.67
N GLU A 32 -9.57 18.10 3.36
CA GLU A 32 -10.58 18.97 2.74
C GLU A 32 -11.90 18.21 2.47
N GLY A 33 -11.99 16.92 2.80
CA GLY A 33 -13.23 16.18 2.71
C GLY A 33 -14.27 16.70 3.70
N PHE A 34 -15.55 16.69 3.31
CA PHE A 34 -16.65 17.12 4.18
C PHE A 34 -16.65 16.36 5.51
N GLY A 35 -16.52 15.03 5.46
CA GLY A 35 -16.51 14.19 6.67
C GLY A 35 -15.36 14.53 7.61
N PHE A 36 -14.17 14.81 7.08
CA PHE A 36 -13.02 15.22 7.87
C PHE A 36 -13.23 16.61 8.49
N ARG A 37 -13.73 17.59 7.72
CA ARG A 37 -14.05 18.92 8.26
C ARG A 37 -15.13 18.86 9.33
N HIS A 38 -16.16 18.05 9.13
CA HIS A 38 -17.22 17.84 10.11
C HIS A 38 -16.65 17.22 11.40
N LEU A 39 -15.82 16.18 11.28
CA LEU A 39 -15.11 15.59 12.42
C LEU A 39 -14.30 16.66 13.18
N MET A 40 -13.50 17.45 12.46
CA MET A 40 -12.69 18.50 13.06
C MET A 40 -13.53 19.60 13.73
N SER A 41 -14.72 19.93 13.19
CA SER A 41 -15.62 20.90 13.81
C SER A 41 -16.16 20.45 15.16
N ILE A 42 -16.31 19.14 15.37
CA ILE A 42 -16.76 18.56 16.64
C ILE A 42 -15.58 18.44 17.62
N VAL A 43 -14.44 17.93 17.14
CA VAL A 43 -13.28 17.62 17.98
C VAL A 43 -12.48 18.86 18.35
N CYS A 44 -12.36 19.82 17.43
CA CYS A 44 -11.60 21.05 17.63
C CYS A 44 -12.28 22.27 16.95
N PRO A 45 -13.43 22.73 17.49
CA PRO A 45 -14.20 23.84 16.91
C PRO A 45 -13.44 25.18 16.89
N GLU A 46 -12.47 25.35 17.79
CA GLU A 46 -11.66 26.58 17.91
C GLU A 46 -10.51 26.63 16.90
N SER A 47 -10.21 25.53 16.20
CA SER A 47 -9.12 25.51 15.23
C SER A 47 -9.51 26.17 13.91
N VAL A 48 -8.70 27.14 13.46
CA VAL A 48 -8.76 27.65 12.09
C VAL A 48 -8.53 26.48 11.14
N ASN A 49 -9.43 26.30 10.17
CA ASN A 49 -9.37 25.22 9.17
C ASN A 49 -7.95 24.96 8.71
N VAL A 50 -7.48 23.74 8.97
CA VAL A 50 -6.15 23.32 8.55
C VAL A 50 -6.12 23.19 7.04
N SER A 51 -5.26 23.97 6.38
CA SER A 51 -5.13 23.91 4.93
C SER A 51 -4.28 22.71 4.51
N ILE A 52 -4.54 22.15 3.31
CA ILE A 52 -3.65 21.15 2.70
C ILE A 52 -2.20 21.65 2.66
N ARG A 53 -1.99 22.95 2.43
CA ARG A 53 -0.65 23.55 2.39
C ARG A 53 0.07 23.42 3.73
N ASP A 54 -0.63 23.62 4.84
CA ASP A 54 -0.05 23.48 6.17
C ASP A 54 0.31 22.03 6.48
N ILE A 55 -0.57 21.08 6.13
CA ILE A 55 -0.28 19.64 6.30
C ILE A 55 0.88 19.20 5.41
N LYS A 56 0.92 19.61 4.15
CA LYS A 56 2.05 19.31 3.26
C LYS A 56 3.36 19.86 3.84
N ARG A 57 3.35 21.10 4.33
CA ARG A 57 4.54 21.72 4.94
C ARG A 57 4.99 20.95 6.17
N ASP A 58 4.06 20.56 7.04
CA ASP A 58 4.35 19.81 8.26
C ASP A 58 4.91 18.42 7.95
N ILE A 59 4.29 17.66 7.03
CA ILE A 59 4.78 16.35 6.57
C ILE A 59 6.19 16.47 5.98
N ILE A 60 6.42 17.44 5.09
CA ILE A 60 7.73 17.66 4.46
C ILE A 60 8.77 18.03 5.53
N SER A 61 8.42 18.92 6.46
CA SER A 61 9.32 19.32 7.55
C SER A 61 9.70 18.13 8.44
N SER A 62 8.72 17.30 8.81
CA SER A 62 8.97 16.09 9.59
C SER A 62 9.87 15.10 8.84
N TYR A 63 9.64 14.89 7.55
CA TYR A 63 10.48 14.03 6.72
C TYR A 63 11.92 14.54 6.63
N LEU A 64 12.12 15.84 6.35
CA LEU A 64 13.46 16.43 6.24
C LEU A 64 14.23 16.31 7.55
N LYS A 65 13.57 16.57 8.68
CA LYS A 65 14.14 16.41 10.01
C LYS A 65 14.60 14.99 10.27
N GLU A 66 13.75 14.00 9.98
CA GLU A 66 14.09 12.59 10.18
C GLU A 66 15.21 12.13 9.25
N ARG A 67 15.18 12.57 7.98
CA ARG A 67 16.27 12.32 7.01
C ARG A 67 17.60 12.83 7.54
N ASP A 68 17.63 14.05 8.08
CA ASP A 68 18.87 14.66 8.58
C ASP A 68 19.34 13.99 9.88
N ASN A 69 18.42 13.53 10.74
CA ASN A 69 18.74 12.68 11.89
C ASN A 69 19.38 11.36 11.46
N ILE A 70 18.78 10.66 10.50
CA ILE A 70 19.33 9.41 9.96
C ILE A 70 20.73 9.65 9.36
N LYS A 71 20.93 10.74 8.62
CA LYS A 71 22.26 11.10 8.09
C LYS A 71 23.29 11.30 9.20
N GLU A 72 22.92 11.98 10.28
CA GLU A 72 23.79 12.19 11.45
C GLU A 72 24.14 10.86 12.12
N LEU A 73 23.15 9.99 12.35
CA LEU A 73 23.36 8.66 12.92
C LEU A 73 24.27 7.79 12.04
N LEU A 74 24.08 7.82 10.73
CA LEU A 74 24.94 7.11 9.77
C LEU A 74 26.36 7.68 9.76
N GLY A 75 26.52 9.00 9.85
CA GLY A 75 27.83 9.64 9.99
C GLY A 75 28.58 9.17 11.24
N LYS A 76 27.88 8.98 12.37
CA LYS A 76 28.47 8.40 13.59
C LYS A 76 28.83 6.92 13.43
N ALA A 77 28.09 6.19 12.60
CA ALA A 77 28.27 4.76 12.35
C ALA A 77 29.15 4.45 11.12
N THR A 78 29.95 5.41 10.63
CA THR A 78 30.72 5.32 9.36
C THR A 78 31.47 4.00 9.19
N GLY A 79 32.10 3.47 10.25
CA GLY A 79 32.79 2.18 10.19
C GLY A 79 31.89 0.97 9.92
N LYS A 80 30.67 0.95 10.48
CA LYS A 80 29.70 -0.15 10.31
C LYS A 80 29.02 -0.10 8.95
N VAL A 81 28.68 1.09 8.47
CA VAL A 81 28.09 1.28 7.13
C VAL A 81 29.10 0.89 6.05
N LYS A 82 30.34 1.36 6.17
CA LYS A 82 31.44 0.96 5.28
C LYS A 82 31.77 -0.53 5.37
N LEU A 83 31.66 -1.14 6.56
CA LEU A 83 31.83 -2.58 6.71
C LEU A 83 30.72 -3.35 6.01
N ILE A 84 29.46 -2.94 6.13
CA ILE A 84 28.34 -3.56 5.41
C ILE A 84 28.54 -3.39 3.90
N GLU A 85 28.85 -2.19 3.42
CA GLU A 85 29.17 -1.92 2.01
C GLU A 85 30.35 -2.77 1.51
N PHE A 86 31.43 -2.86 2.29
CA PHE A 86 32.58 -3.73 2.01
C PHE A 86 32.20 -5.21 2.00
N CYS A 87 31.40 -5.67 2.96
CA CYS A 87 30.91 -7.04 3.02
C CYS A 87 30.03 -7.35 1.81
N TYR A 88 29.13 -6.47 1.40
CA TYR A 88 28.37 -6.63 0.15
C TYR A 88 29.28 -6.65 -1.07
N THR A 89 30.28 -5.78 -1.13
CA THR A 89 31.25 -5.73 -2.24
C THR A 89 32.18 -6.94 -2.24
N LYS A 90 32.43 -7.59 -1.10
CA LYS A 90 33.29 -8.79 -1.01
C LYS A 90 32.51 -10.10 -1.14
N VAL A 91 31.28 -10.15 -0.62
CA VAL A 91 30.38 -11.31 -0.70
C VAL A 91 29.72 -11.37 -2.07
N CYS A 92 29.27 -10.24 -2.63
CA CYS A 92 28.74 -10.20 -3.99
C CYS A 92 29.85 -9.99 -5.03
N GLY A 93 30.79 -9.06 -4.82
CA GLY A 93 32.01 -8.87 -5.64
C GLY A 93 31.87 -9.01 -7.16
N ASP A 94 32.95 -9.46 -7.80
CA ASP A 94 33.03 -9.79 -9.24
C ASP A 94 32.14 -10.99 -9.66
N LYS A 95 31.31 -11.50 -8.74
CA LYS A 95 30.39 -12.61 -8.99
C LYS A 95 28.93 -12.18 -8.83
N ALA A 96 28.67 -10.90 -8.58
CA ALA A 96 27.33 -10.38 -8.38
C ALA A 96 26.49 -10.56 -9.64
N ASP A 97 27.08 -10.28 -10.79
CA ASP A 97 26.53 -10.53 -12.12
C ASP A 97 26.28 -12.03 -12.33
N VAL A 98 27.18 -12.91 -11.92
CA VAL A 98 27.01 -14.37 -12.03
C VAL A 98 25.84 -14.86 -11.16
N LEU A 99 25.75 -14.39 -9.92
CA LEU A 99 24.68 -14.74 -8.97
C LEU A 99 23.31 -14.23 -9.44
N VAL A 100 23.25 -12.98 -9.92
CA VAL A 100 22.03 -12.39 -10.46
C VAL A 100 21.60 -13.10 -11.73
N ASN A 101 22.52 -13.33 -12.68
CA ASN A 101 22.22 -14.05 -13.93
C ASN A 101 21.80 -15.49 -13.68
N HIS A 102 22.42 -16.18 -12.72
CA HIS A 102 22.03 -17.52 -12.30
C HIS A 102 20.61 -17.51 -11.72
N THR A 103 20.31 -16.59 -10.80
CA THR A 103 18.97 -16.47 -10.19
C THR A 103 17.90 -16.15 -11.22
N VAL A 104 18.17 -15.21 -12.14
CA VAL A 104 17.24 -14.84 -13.22
C VAL A 104 17.01 -16.01 -14.17
N ARG A 105 18.06 -16.73 -14.59
CA ARG A 105 17.91 -17.95 -15.42
C ARG A 105 17.07 -19.00 -14.73
N THR A 106 17.34 -19.30 -13.47
CA THR A 106 16.58 -20.30 -12.71
C THR A 106 15.11 -19.90 -12.61
N LEU A 107 14.80 -18.62 -12.37
CA LEU A 107 13.42 -18.15 -12.34
C LEU A 107 12.71 -18.29 -13.69
N TYR A 108 13.39 -17.98 -14.81
CA TYR A 108 12.81 -18.17 -16.14
C TYR A 108 12.55 -19.65 -16.45
N VAL A 109 13.51 -20.53 -16.14
CA VAL A 109 13.34 -21.98 -16.31
C VAL A 109 12.16 -22.49 -15.50
N LEU A 110 12.07 -22.13 -14.21
CA LEU A 110 10.95 -22.51 -13.35
C LEU A 110 9.61 -21.97 -13.87
N PHE A 111 9.60 -20.77 -14.44
CA PHE A 111 8.40 -20.17 -15.01
C PHE A 111 7.94 -20.89 -16.29
N ASP A 112 8.88 -21.29 -17.14
CA ASP A 112 8.60 -22.07 -18.35
C ASP A 112 8.11 -23.48 -18.00
N GLU A 113 8.74 -24.14 -17.01
CA GLU A 113 8.28 -25.41 -16.46
C GLU A 113 6.87 -25.29 -15.87
N TYR A 114 6.59 -24.23 -15.11
CA TYR A 114 5.26 -23.96 -14.57
C TYR A 114 4.22 -23.80 -15.69
N LYS A 115 4.52 -23.01 -16.73
CA LYS A 115 3.63 -22.85 -17.88
C LYS A 115 3.36 -24.17 -18.60
N LEU A 116 4.41 -24.97 -18.81
CA LEU A 116 4.31 -26.26 -19.50
C LEU A 116 3.47 -27.26 -18.69
N ASN A 117 3.71 -27.36 -17.38
CA ASN A 117 2.98 -28.26 -16.49
C ASN A 117 1.52 -27.82 -16.25
N SER A 118 1.27 -26.51 -16.26
CA SER A 118 -0.06 -25.92 -16.27
C SER A 118 -0.86 -26.33 -17.51
N MET A 119 -0.25 -26.27 -18.70
CA MET A 119 -0.91 -26.68 -19.95
C MET A 119 -1.08 -28.21 -20.05
N ALA A 120 -0.10 -29.00 -19.60
CA ALA A 120 -0.18 -30.46 -19.59
C ALA A 120 -1.27 -31.00 -18.64
N SER A 121 -1.51 -30.34 -17.51
CA SER A 121 -2.60 -30.72 -16.57
C SER A 121 -4.00 -30.35 -17.06
N SER A 122 -4.12 -29.57 -18.15
CA SER A 122 -5.43 -29.15 -18.69
C SER A 122 -6.00 -30.09 -19.76
N SER A 123 -5.38 -31.26 -19.98
CA SER A 123 -5.81 -32.19 -21.02
C SER A 123 -6.80 -33.24 -20.53
N CYS A 124 -8.06 -33.02 -20.92
CA CYS A 124 -9.10 -33.98 -21.30
C CYS A 124 -10.15 -34.38 -20.26
N SER A 125 -11.37 -33.88 -20.48
CA SER A 125 -12.56 -34.73 -20.46
C SER A 125 -13.38 -34.44 -21.72
N ARG A 126 -12.96 -35.02 -22.85
CA ARG A 126 -13.88 -35.23 -23.97
C ARG A 126 -14.74 -36.43 -23.61
N THR A 127 -15.90 -36.19 -23.03
CA THR A 127 -16.98 -37.18 -23.06
C THR A 127 -17.83 -36.93 -24.31
N SER A 128 -17.94 -37.98 -25.10
CA SER A 128 -18.61 -38.06 -26.40
C SER A 128 -20.07 -37.63 -26.32
N ALA A 129 -20.51 -36.84 -27.31
CA ALA A 129 -21.88 -36.41 -27.51
C ALA A 129 -22.82 -37.58 -27.86
N VAL A 130 -24.06 -37.54 -27.34
CA VAL A 130 -25.24 -38.29 -27.82
C VAL A 130 -26.37 -37.26 -28.04
N PRO A 131 -27.15 -37.32 -29.13
CA PRO A 131 -27.89 -36.17 -29.64
C PRO A 131 -29.32 -35.99 -29.08
N ALA A 132 -29.70 -34.71 -29.04
CA ALA A 132 -31.02 -34.07 -29.13
C ALA A 132 -32.31 -34.90 -28.91
N VAL A 133 -33.11 -34.43 -27.94
CA VAL A 133 -34.58 -34.46 -28.01
C VAL A 133 -35.07 -33.03 -27.70
N ALA A 134 -35.72 -32.42 -28.69
CA ALA A 134 -36.48 -31.18 -28.57
C ALA A 134 -37.89 -31.47 -28.03
N GLU A 135 -38.67 -30.40 -27.84
CA GLU A 135 -40.08 -30.33 -27.37
C GLU A 135 -40.19 -30.04 -25.86
N HIS A 136 -40.96 -29.08 -25.34
CA HIS A 136 -41.81 -28.02 -25.88
C HIS A 136 -42.31 -27.23 -24.64
N GLY A 137 -42.50 -25.90 -24.73
CA GLY A 137 -43.60 -25.26 -23.99
C GLY A 137 -43.28 -24.09 -23.05
N ASN A 138 -43.62 -22.92 -23.57
CA ASN A 138 -43.91 -21.62 -22.95
C ASN A 138 -44.68 -21.69 -21.61
N VAL A 139 -44.43 -20.77 -20.65
CA VAL A 139 -45.45 -19.93 -19.97
C VAL A 139 -44.79 -18.68 -19.34
N ASP A 140 -45.31 -17.54 -19.73
CA ASP A 140 -45.18 -16.17 -19.22
C ASP A 140 -45.38 -15.96 -17.70
N GLY A 141 -44.99 -14.79 -17.21
CA GLY A 141 -45.89 -14.02 -16.35
C GLY A 141 -45.32 -13.53 -15.02
N ASP A 142 -44.96 -12.24 -15.03
CA ASP A 142 -45.08 -11.22 -13.97
C ASP A 142 -45.82 -11.62 -12.67
N GLU A 143 -45.33 -11.11 -11.53
CA GLU A 143 -46.03 -10.04 -10.78
C GLU A 143 -45.22 -9.63 -9.54
N PHE A 144 -44.70 -8.41 -9.55
CA PHE A 144 -44.21 -7.69 -8.37
C PHE A 144 -45.42 -7.09 -7.63
N LYS A 145 -45.54 -7.34 -6.32
CA LYS A 145 -46.43 -6.54 -5.46
C LYS A 145 -45.81 -6.25 -4.11
N ILE A 146 -45.59 -4.96 -3.86
CA ILE A 146 -45.19 -4.39 -2.57
C ILE A 146 -46.47 -3.89 -1.89
N THR A 147 -46.69 -4.29 -0.65
CA THR A 147 -47.44 -3.50 0.34
C THR A 147 -46.77 -3.70 1.68
#